data_AF-A0A955BYJ1-F1
#
_entry.id   AF-A0A955BYJ1-F1
#
_cell.length_a   1.000
_cell.length_b   1.000
_cell.length_c   1.000
_cell.angle_alpha   90.00
_cell.angle_beta   90.00
_cell.angle_gamma   90.00
#
_symmetry.space_group_name_H-M   'P 1'
#
loop_
_entity.id
_entity.type
_entity.pdbx_description
1 polymer ?
#
loop_
_entity_poly.entity_id
_entity_poly.type
_entity_poly.pdbx_seq_one_letter_code
_entity_poly.pdbx_strand_id
1 'polypeptide(L)'
;MADDQQAWQFLIPIAQLRIDDNDPINGRWRVADVEFLSREAASTVISRHGDGPPAAVEIRTKFVESAWAFARLTRNGERDNATREAFRDVAEAVNLLAVTRAFWVNRASNTGFAILGYPLVKQRNAWIVQQGGLATFDTASREGGLTPFCLDAHWHGHISGTWRVIELFRALDDSALDPQWRAQIRRAAGLIGRSLMTSERADAFLWNVFALETLLTRPGERNGRRLSDRIAGLLGWYLADNRPGYESELTDLFRIRCDAVHDADYSNLTTEVVLLSDLYAVNTLRNVAVHRARFRSKDTFVELLDSWRRAREWPTDIEIGWIGRFDFSDRERALPLW
;
A
#
# COMPACT_ATOMS: atom_id res chain seq x y z
N MET A 1 7.37 43.55 4.71
CA MET A 1 6.83 42.95 3.47
C MET A 1 6.44 41.54 3.83
N ALA A 2 5.13 41.31 4.02
CA ALA A 2 4.62 39.95 4.18
C ALA A 2 4.63 39.34 2.79
N ASP A 3 5.51 38.35 2.59
CA ASP A 3 5.49 37.51 1.42
C ASP A 3 4.19 36.69 1.53
N ASP A 4 3.13 37.15 0.85
CA ASP A 4 1.85 36.46 0.80
C ASP A 4 2.14 35.05 0.28
N GLN A 5 2.04 34.04 1.15
CA GLN A 5 2.28 32.65 0.78
C GLN A 5 1.22 32.23 -0.25
N GLN A 6 1.56 32.38 -1.52
CA GLN A 6 0.71 32.04 -2.63
C GLN A 6 0.28 30.57 -2.53
N ALA A 7 -1.02 30.32 -2.65
CA ALA A 7 -1.58 28.97 -2.67
C ALA A 7 -1.52 28.41 -4.10
N TRP A 8 -0.88 27.27 -4.27
CA TRP A 8 -0.73 26.55 -5.52
C TRP A 8 -1.65 25.34 -5.53
N GLN A 9 -2.53 25.22 -6.53
CA GLN A 9 -3.31 24.02 -6.78
C GLN A 9 -2.56 23.09 -7.73
N PHE A 10 -2.38 21.85 -7.30
CA PHE A 10 -1.76 20.79 -8.08
C PHE A 10 -2.84 19.84 -8.58
N LEU A 11 -2.69 19.44 -9.84
CA LEU A 11 -3.44 18.36 -10.45
C LEU A 11 -2.41 17.46 -11.13
N ILE A 12 -2.25 16.23 -10.64
CA ILE A 12 -1.15 15.33 -11.00
C ILE A 12 -1.75 14.06 -11.62
N PRO A 13 -1.45 13.73 -12.89
CA PRO A 13 -1.99 12.55 -13.54
C PRO A 13 -1.50 11.26 -12.86
N ILE A 14 -2.42 10.31 -12.65
CA ILE A 14 -2.15 9.00 -12.07
C ILE A 14 -2.33 7.94 -13.17
N ALA A 15 -1.24 7.27 -13.51
CA ALA A 15 -1.23 6.19 -14.49
C ALA A 15 -1.89 4.93 -13.92
N GLN A 16 -2.65 4.23 -14.76
CA GLN A 16 -3.31 2.95 -14.45
C GLN A 16 -4.28 2.99 -13.25
N LEU A 17 -4.76 4.17 -12.84
CA LEU A 17 -5.88 4.33 -11.92
C LEU A 17 -7.13 4.74 -12.70
N ARG A 18 -8.26 4.08 -12.43
CA ARG A 18 -9.59 4.46 -12.90
C ARG A 18 -10.50 4.71 -11.72
N ILE A 19 -11.33 5.73 -11.81
CA ILE A 19 -12.27 6.11 -10.76
C ILE A 19 -13.63 6.23 -11.45
N ASP A 20 -14.58 5.44 -10.98
CA ASP A 20 -15.94 5.43 -11.53
C ASP A 20 -16.66 6.73 -11.15
N ASP A 21 -17.36 7.31 -12.11
CA ASP A 21 -18.15 8.54 -11.95
C ASP A 21 -19.52 8.28 -11.30
N ASN A 22 -19.91 7.01 -11.19
CA ASN A 22 -21.18 6.59 -10.59
C ASN A 22 -21.10 6.41 -9.07
N ASP A 23 -22.27 6.41 -8.42
CA ASP A 23 -22.42 6.07 -7.00
C ASP A 23 -21.85 4.67 -6.71
N PRO A 24 -21.14 4.44 -5.58
CA PRO A 24 -20.90 5.34 -4.45
C PRO A 24 -19.64 6.21 -4.57
N ILE A 25 -18.83 6.02 -5.62
CA ILE A 25 -17.53 6.70 -5.76
C ILE A 25 -17.70 8.13 -6.27
N ASN A 26 -18.67 8.38 -7.14
CA ASN A 26 -19.04 9.72 -7.62
C ASN A 26 -17.84 10.50 -8.19
N GLY A 27 -16.94 9.80 -8.88
CA GLY A 27 -15.76 10.35 -9.55
C GLY A 27 -14.68 10.88 -8.60
N ARG A 28 -14.80 10.64 -7.28
CA ARG A 28 -13.93 11.26 -6.26
C ARG A 28 -13.58 10.29 -5.15
N TRP A 29 -12.32 10.25 -4.77
CA TRP A 29 -11.88 9.51 -3.59
C TRP A 29 -10.82 10.28 -2.82
N ARG A 30 -10.97 10.45 -1.50
CA ARG A 30 -10.02 11.21 -0.70
C ARG A 30 -9.15 10.29 0.16
N VAL A 31 -7.84 10.54 0.14
CA VAL A 31 -6.87 9.91 1.04
C VAL A 31 -6.06 11.03 1.68
N ALA A 32 -6.28 11.26 2.98
CA ALA A 32 -5.72 12.39 3.69
C ALA A 32 -6.01 13.72 2.96
N ASP A 33 -4.99 14.52 2.64
CA ASP A 33 -5.15 15.81 1.95
C ASP A 33 -5.15 15.73 0.42
N VAL A 34 -5.15 14.52 -0.14
CA VAL A 34 -5.15 14.28 -1.58
C VAL A 34 -6.51 13.76 -2.02
N GLU A 35 -7.14 14.48 -2.94
CA GLU A 35 -8.38 14.08 -3.61
C GLU A 35 -8.03 13.45 -4.95
N PHE A 36 -8.29 12.15 -5.12
CA PHE A 36 -8.24 11.49 -6.41
C PHE A 36 -9.54 11.74 -7.17
N LEU A 37 -9.41 12.10 -8.44
CA LEU A 37 -10.50 12.49 -9.34
C LEU A 37 -10.52 11.57 -10.55
N SER A 38 -11.71 11.22 -11.01
CA SER A 38 -11.91 10.72 -12.37
C SER A 38 -11.51 11.78 -13.40
N ARG A 39 -11.39 11.37 -14.65
CA ARG A 39 -11.17 12.30 -15.77
C ARG A 39 -12.26 13.36 -15.86
N GLU A 40 -13.53 12.98 -15.69
CA GLU A 40 -14.66 13.91 -15.78
C GLU A 40 -14.65 14.92 -14.62
N ALA A 41 -14.40 14.45 -13.39
CA ALA A 41 -14.26 15.32 -12.23
C ALA A 41 -13.07 16.27 -12.35
N ALA A 42 -11.94 15.81 -12.91
CA ALA A 42 -10.76 16.63 -13.19
C ALA A 42 -11.03 17.69 -14.28
N SER A 43 -11.73 17.33 -15.36
CA SER A 43 -12.18 18.26 -16.40
C SER A 43 -13.02 19.40 -15.81
N THR A 44 -13.98 19.05 -14.94
CA THR A 44 -14.81 20.02 -14.21
C THR A 44 -13.99 20.94 -13.31
N VAL A 45 -12.92 20.46 -12.69
CA VAL A 45 -12.03 21.31 -11.88
C VAL A 45 -11.25 22.29 -12.77
N ILE A 46 -10.76 21.84 -13.93
CA ILE A 46 -9.99 22.66 -14.85
C ILE A 46 -10.85 23.74 -15.52
N SER A 47 -12.09 23.43 -15.92
CA SER A 47 -12.98 24.39 -16.60
C SER A 47 -13.34 25.60 -15.73
N ARG A 48 -13.30 25.44 -14.40
CA ARG A 48 -13.52 26.56 -13.45
C ARG A 48 -12.44 27.64 -13.50
N HIS A 49 -11.27 27.36 -14.10
CA HIS A 49 -10.19 28.33 -14.27
C HIS A 49 -10.33 29.20 -15.54
N GLY A 50 -11.54 29.30 -16.10
CA GLY A 50 -11.92 30.15 -17.24
C GLY A 50 -11.36 29.70 -18.59
N ASP A 51 -11.88 30.23 -19.70
CA ASP A 51 -11.54 29.72 -21.05
C ASP A 51 -10.11 30.09 -21.50
N GLY A 52 -9.49 31.14 -20.94
CA GLY A 52 -8.14 31.56 -21.32
C GLY A 52 -7.98 31.78 -22.85
N PRO A 53 -6.75 31.93 -23.35
CA PRO A 53 -6.48 31.92 -24.78
C PRO A 53 -6.64 30.50 -25.36
N PRO A 54 -6.97 30.32 -26.67
CA PRO A 54 -7.18 29.01 -27.28
C PRO A 54 -6.06 27.98 -27.05
N ALA A 55 -4.79 28.42 -27.04
CA ALA A 55 -3.65 27.57 -26.73
C ALA A 55 -3.71 26.98 -25.31
N ALA A 56 -4.24 27.73 -24.34
CA ALA A 56 -4.44 27.24 -22.98
C ALA A 56 -5.56 26.19 -22.91
N VAL A 57 -6.62 26.34 -23.71
CA VAL A 57 -7.68 25.32 -23.83
C VAL A 57 -7.11 24.02 -24.39
N GLU A 58 -6.34 24.09 -25.48
CA GLU A 58 -5.74 22.91 -26.10
C GLU A 58 -4.79 22.16 -25.15
N ILE A 59 -3.94 22.89 -24.41
CA ILE A 59 -3.05 22.30 -23.40
C ILE A 59 -3.85 21.62 -22.29
N ARG A 60 -4.94 22.25 -21.82
CA ARG A 60 -5.81 21.70 -20.78
C ARG A 60 -6.51 20.42 -21.24
N THR A 61 -7.03 20.40 -22.45
CA THR A 61 -7.66 19.20 -23.04
C THR A 61 -6.65 18.05 -23.15
N LYS A 62 -5.48 18.30 -23.75
CA LYS A 62 -4.39 17.29 -23.85
C LYS A 62 -3.95 16.79 -22.47
N PHE A 63 -3.89 17.66 -21.47
CA PHE A 63 -3.57 17.29 -20.10
C PHE A 63 -4.63 16.35 -19.49
N VAL A 64 -5.93 16.66 -19.62
CA VAL A 64 -7.02 15.81 -19.11
C VAL A 64 -7.08 14.46 -19.83
N GLU A 65 -6.78 14.44 -21.12
CA GLU A 65 -6.75 13.21 -21.92
C GLU A 65 -5.56 12.30 -21.59
N SER A 66 -4.50 12.83 -20.99
CA SER A 66 -3.26 12.09 -20.69
C SER A 66 -3.43 10.95 -19.66
N ALA A 67 -4.48 10.99 -18.84
CA ALA A 67 -4.73 9.99 -17.81
C ALA A 67 -6.24 9.72 -17.61
N TRP A 68 -6.58 8.62 -16.93
CA TRP A 68 -7.97 8.33 -16.51
C TRP A 68 -8.30 8.89 -15.13
N ALA A 69 -7.29 9.15 -14.31
CA ALA A 69 -7.45 9.70 -12.98
C ALA A 69 -6.35 10.71 -12.65
N PHE A 70 -6.64 11.61 -11.72
CA PHE A 70 -5.76 12.68 -11.29
C PHE A 70 -5.77 12.80 -9.77
N ALA A 71 -4.64 13.11 -9.16
CA ALA A 71 -4.56 13.53 -7.77
C ALA A 71 -4.60 15.05 -7.68
N ARG A 72 -5.42 15.59 -6.78
CA ARG A 72 -5.60 17.02 -6.53
C ARG A 72 -5.27 17.36 -5.09
N LEU A 73 -4.54 18.46 -4.90
CA LEU A 73 -4.21 19.04 -3.60
C LEU A 73 -3.79 20.50 -3.75
N THR A 74 -3.72 21.22 -2.63
CA THR A 74 -3.25 22.61 -2.57
C THR A 74 -2.07 22.72 -1.61
N ARG A 75 -1.02 23.48 -1.97
CA ARG A 75 0.12 23.77 -1.08
C ARG A 75 0.46 25.26 -1.13
N ASN A 76 0.89 25.81 0.01
CA ASN A 76 1.30 27.21 0.12
C ASN A 76 2.83 27.33 0.03
N GLY A 77 3.30 28.51 -0.34
CA GLY A 77 4.73 28.86 -0.32
C GLY A 77 5.34 28.97 -1.71
N GLU A 78 6.68 28.90 -1.79
CA GLU A 78 7.40 28.97 -3.06
C GLU A 78 7.04 27.79 -3.97
N ARG A 79 6.85 28.07 -5.26
CA ARG A 79 6.40 27.09 -6.26
C ARG A 79 7.21 25.79 -6.23
N ASP A 80 8.54 25.86 -6.18
CA ASP A 80 9.40 24.68 -6.24
C ASP A 80 9.30 23.83 -4.97
N ASN A 81 9.19 24.47 -3.80
CA ASN A 81 8.98 23.78 -2.52
C ASN A 81 7.59 23.14 -2.49
N ALA A 82 6.56 23.90 -2.83
CA ALA A 82 5.18 23.42 -2.94
C ALA A 82 5.05 22.26 -3.93
N THR A 83 5.79 22.28 -5.04
CA THR A 83 5.82 21.20 -6.03
C THR A 83 6.42 19.93 -5.42
N ARG A 84 7.60 20.02 -4.79
CA ARG A 84 8.25 18.85 -4.16
C ARG A 84 7.37 18.23 -3.09
N GLU A 85 6.74 19.06 -2.24
CA GLU A 85 5.81 18.60 -1.22
C GLU A 85 4.58 17.95 -1.83
N ALA A 86 3.99 18.55 -2.87
CA ALA A 86 2.82 18.00 -3.53
C ALA A 86 3.09 16.60 -4.11
N PHE A 87 4.22 16.40 -4.81
CA PHE A 87 4.59 15.09 -5.33
C PHE A 87 4.87 14.06 -4.23
N ARG A 88 5.52 14.46 -3.13
CA ARG A 88 5.74 13.59 -1.98
C ARG A 88 4.42 13.14 -1.37
N ASP A 89 3.49 14.07 -1.18
CA ASP A 89 2.21 13.80 -0.50
C ASP A 89 1.28 12.99 -1.41
N VAL A 90 1.30 13.22 -2.73
CA VAL A 90 0.62 12.34 -3.70
C VAL A 90 1.23 10.95 -3.74
N ALA A 91 2.56 10.82 -3.70
CA ALA A 91 3.21 9.52 -3.67
C ALA A 91 2.82 8.75 -2.39
N GLU A 92 2.74 9.42 -1.25
CA GLU A 92 2.23 8.81 -0.02
C GLU A 92 0.76 8.39 -0.15
N ALA A 93 -0.11 9.27 -0.66
CA ALA A 93 -1.53 8.96 -0.85
C ALA A 93 -1.76 7.80 -1.82
N VAL A 94 -0.97 7.70 -2.88
CA VAL A 94 -0.98 6.56 -3.82
C VAL A 94 -0.65 5.27 -3.09
N ASN A 95 0.40 5.26 -2.26
CA ASN A 95 0.77 4.08 -1.49
C ASN A 95 -0.30 3.71 -0.45
N LEU A 96 -0.89 4.70 0.22
CA LEU A 96 -2.00 4.48 1.14
C LEU A 96 -3.23 3.92 0.43
N LEU A 97 -3.56 4.38 -0.78
CA LEU A 97 -4.65 3.81 -1.57
C LEU A 97 -4.33 2.38 -2.03
N ALA A 98 -3.06 2.11 -2.39
CA ALA A 98 -2.61 0.81 -2.88
C ALA A 98 -2.76 -0.30 -1.82
N VAL A 99 -2.77 0.04 -0.53
CA VAL A 99 -3.04 -0.94 0.54
C VAL A 99 -4.40 -1.63 0.36
N THR A 100 -5.39 -0.94 -0.22
CA THR A 100 -6.72 -1.50 -0.46
C THR A 100 -6.69 -2.66 -1.45
N ARG A 101 -5.63 -2.75 -2.26
CA ARG A 101 -5.41 -3.84 -3.21
C ARG A 101 -5.31 -5.19 -2.51
N ALA A 102 -4.65 -5.28 -1.35
CA ALA A 102 -4.53 -6.54 -0.61
C ALA A 102 -5.88 -7.14 -0.19
N PHE A 103 -6.90 -6.30 -0.10
CA PHE A 103 -8.23 -6.71 0.28
C PHE A 103 -9.12 -6.95 -0.93
N TRP A 104 -8.83 -6.30 -2.05
CA TRP A 104 -9.68 -6.32 -3.24
C TRP A 104 -9.28 -7.39 -4.26
N VAL A 105 -7.99 -7.53 -4.51
CA VAL A 105 -7.47 -8.40 -5.57
C VAL A 105 -6.21 -9.12 -5.10
N ASN A 106 -6.01 -10.31 -5.63
CA ASN A 106 -4.79 -11.07 -5.38
C ASN A 106 -3.55 -10.28 -5.87
N ARG A 107 -2.38 -10.44 -5.24
CA ARG A 107 -1.09 -9.91 -5.75
C ARG A 107 -0.81 -10.39 -7.18
N ALA A 108 -1.29 -11.57 -7.57
CA ALA A 108 -1.23 -12.13 -8.92
C ALA A 108 -2.16 -11.47 -9.94
N SER A 109 -3.09 -10.63 -9.49
CA SER A 109 -3.76 -9.70 -10.40
C SER A 109 -2.71 -8.72 -10.91
N ASN A 110 -2.58 -8.56 -12.22
CA ASN A 110 -1.63 -7.59 -12.76
C ASN A 110 -2.23 -6.18 -12.74
N THR A 111 -2.60 -5.70 -11.54
CA THR A 111 -3.17 -4.38 -11.29
C THR A 111 -2.20 -3.52 -10.50
N GLY A 112 -2.15 -2.23 -10.80
CA GLY A 112 -1.30 -1.29 -10.11
C GLY A 112 -1.45 0.12 -10.66
N PHE A 113 -1.07 1.14 -9.91
CA PHE A 113 -1.15 2.54 -10.30
C PHE A 113 -0.12 3.40 -9.58
N ALA A 114 0.30 4.49 -10.20
CA ALA A 114 1.28 5.44 -9.66
C ALA A 114 1.20 6.78 -10.39
N ILE A 115 1.97 7.74 -9.92
CA ILE A 115 2.14 9.04 -10.60
C ILE A 115 2.64 8.80 -12.03
N LEU A 116 2.02 9.43 -13.02
CA LEU A 116 2.46 9.32 -14.42
C LEU A 116 3.92 9.76 -14.57
N GLY A 117 4.73 8.94 -15.22
CA GLY A 117 6.18 9.15 -15.36
C GLY A 117 7.03 8.51 -14.26
N TYR A 118 6.41 8.01 -13.18
CA TYR A 118 7.09 7.10 -12.27
C TYR A 118 7.03 5.67 -12.84
N PRO A 119 8.09 4.85 -12.64
CA PRO A 119 8.13 3.50 -13.17
C PRO A 119 7.03 2.65 -12.50
N LEU A 120 5.97 2.36 -13.27
CA LEU A 120 4.96 1.35 -12.93
C LEU A 120 5.31 -0.01 -13.48
N VAL A 121 5.96 0.02 -14.63
CA VAL A 121 6.28 -1.10 -15.50
C VAL A 121 7.72 -0.89 -15.90
N LYS A 122 8.67 -1.74 -15.51
CA LYS A 122 9.92 -1.85 -16.27
C LYS A 122 9.64 -2.81 -17.41
N GLN A 123 9.80 -2.35 -18.64
CA GLN A 123 9.77 -3.27 -19.78
C GLN A 123 11.19 -3.79 -19.95
N ARG A 124 11.40 -5.11 -19.80
CA ARG A 124 12.67 -5.73 -20.16
C ARG A 124 12.58 -6.28 -21.57
N ASN A 125 13.49 -5.82 -22.41
CA ASN A 125 13.68 -6.35 -23.74
C ASN A 125 15.00 -7.13 -23.70
N ALA A 126 14.95 -8.44 -23.94
CA ALA A 126 16.13 -9.28 -24.02
C ALA A 126 16.37 -9.69 -25.46
N TRP A 127 17.58 -9.43 -25.95
CA TRP A 127 18.04 -10.04 -27.19
C TRP A 127 18.80 -11.32 -26.81
N ILE A 128 18.21 -12.47 -27.10
CA ILE A 128 18.77 -13.77 -26.73
C ILE A 128 19.37 -14.37 -27.99
N VAL A 129 20.69 -14.53 -28.01
CA VAL A 129 21.41 -15.12 -29.13
C VAL A 129 22.02 -16.44 -28.70
N GLN A 130 21.63 -17.53 -29.35
CA GLN A 130 22.25 -18.83 -29.16
C GLN A 130 23.68 -18.80 -29.73
N GLN A 131 24.64 -19.38 -29.00
CA GLN A 131 25.98 -19.62 -29.57
C GLN A 131 25.84 -20.60 -30.75
N GLY A 132 25.94 -20.07 -31.97
CA GLY A 132 25.56 -20.74 -33.22
C GLY A 132 24.82 -19.85 -34.21
N GLY A 133 24.39 -18.65 -33.81
CA GLY A 133 23.90 -17.59 -34.70
C GLY A 133 22.38 -17.47 -34.80
N LEU A 134 21.62 -18.35 -34.14
CA LEU A 134 20.17 -18.18 -34.01
C LEU A 134 19.88 -17.09 -32.97
N ALA A 135 19.36 -15.96 -33.42
CA ALA A 135 18.94 -14.87 -32.57
C ALA A 135 17.42 -14.90 -32.40
N THR A 136 16.96 -14.86 -31.15
CA THR A 136 15.55 -14.60 -30.81
C THR A 136 15.47 -13.24 -30.13
N PHE A 137 14.41 -12.51 -30.44
CA PHE A 137 14.04 -11.36 -29.64
C PHE A 137 12.98 -11.85 -28.67
N ASP A 138 13.30 -11.87 -27.38
CA ASP A 138 12.32 -12.15 -26.35
C ASP A 138 11.95 -10.85 -25.65
N THR A 139 10.70 -10.48 -25.80
CA THR A 139 10.09 -9.41 -24.99
C THR A 139 9.62 -10.07 -23.69
N ALA A 140 10.57 -10.55 -22.89
CA ALA A 140 10.26 -11.16 -21.61
C ALA A 140 9.99 -10.07 -20.57
N SER A 141 8.74 -10.01 -20.13
CA SER A 141 8.15 -9.20 -19.06
C SER A 141 7.80 -7.73 -19.38
N ARG A 142 6.50 -7.52 -19.62
CA ARG A 142 5.80 -6.29 -19.23
C ARG A 142 5.67 -6.35 -17.70
N GLU A 143 6.57 -5.71 -16.96
CA GLU A 143 6.45 -5.66 -15.50
C GLU A 143 5.30 -4.72 -15.10
N GLY A 144 4.64 -4.91 -13.96
CA GLY A 144 3.65 -3.94 -13.47
C GLY A 144 2.24 -3.99 -14.07
N GLY A 145 1.31 -3.29 -13.41
CA GLY A 145 -0.13 -3.37 -13.62
C GLY A 145 -0.58 -3.16 -15.07
N LEU A 146 -0.89 -4.25 -15.79
CA LEU A 146 -1.45 -4.22 -17.14
C LEU A 146 -2.91 -3.77 -17.17
N THR A 147 -3.62 -4.07 -16.10
CA THR A 147 -5.02 -3.69 -15.92
C THR A 147 -5.09 -2.53 -14.95
N PRO A 148 -5.80 -1.44 -15.29
CA PRO A 148 -6.00 -0.35 -14.37
C PRO A 148 -6.61 -0.84 -13.05
N PHE A 149 -6.16 -0.27 -11.94
CA PHE A 149 -6.85 -0.41 -10.66
C PHE A 149 -8.10 0.47 -10.70
N CYS A 150 -9.28 -0.15 -10.56
CA CYS A 150 -10.56 0.55 -10.64
C CYS A 150 -11.12 0.80 -9.23
N LEU A 151 -11.43 2.06 -8.93
CA LEU A 151 -12.28 2.45 -7.81
C LEU A 151 -13.72 2.50 -8.33
N ASP A 152 -14.45 1.40 -8.18
CA ASP A 152 -15.85 1.26 -8.59
C ASP A 152 -16.74 0.84 -7.40
N ALA A 153 -18.04 0.64 -7.67
CA ALA A 153 -19.00 0.20 -6.64
C ALA A 153 -18.64 -1.16 -6.02
N HIS A 154 -18.01 -2.07 -6.78
CA HIS A 154 -17.62 -3.37 -6.28
C HIS A 154 -16.42 -3.27 -5.34
N TRP A 155 -15.39 -2.50 -5.73
CA TRP A 155 -14.27 -2.17 -4.85
C TRP A 155 -14.78 -1.53 -3.55
N HIS A 156 -15.66 -0.52 -3.66
CA HIS A 156 -16.24 0.15 -2.51
C HIS A 156 -16.97 -0.81 -1.57
N GLY A 157 -17.86 -1.65 -2.11
CA GLY A 157 -18.60 -2.63 -1.33
C GLY A 157 -17.67 -3.59 -0.57
N HIS A 158 -16.57 -3.99 -1.20
CA HIS A 158 -15.61 -4.90 -0.60
C HIS A 158 -14.79 -4.26 0.54
N ILE A 159 -14.33 -3.02 0.35
CA ILE A 159 -13.53 -2.32 1.36
C ILE A 159 -14.37 -1.73 2.51
N SER A 160 -15.65 -1.41 2.26
CA SER A 160 -16.55 -0.85 3.28
C SER A 160 -17.26 -1.94 4.09
N GLY A 161 -17.66 -3.04 3.45
CA GLY A 161 -18.36 -4.16 4.08
C GLY A 161 -17.38 -5.20 4.63
N THR A 162 -17.10 -6.23 3.83
CA THR A 162 -16.47 -7.50 4.22
C THR A 162 -15.23 -7.33 5.08
N TRP A 163 -14.36 -6.38 4.72
CA TRP A 163 -13.06 -6.26 5.37
C TRP A 163 -12.90 -5.02 6.23
N ARG A 164 -13.88 -4.11 6.22
CA ARG A 164 -13.89 -2.85 6.97
C ARG A 164 -12.60 -2.04 6.84
N VAL A 165 -11.96 -2.11 5.67
CA VAL A 165 -10.72 -1.39 5.35
C VAL A 165 -10.96 0.12 5.28
N ILE A 166 -12.20 0.55 5.02
CA ILE A 166 -12.59 1.95 5.17
C ILE A 166 -12.26 2.51 6.57
N GLU A 167 -12.24 1.66 7.60
CA GLU A 167 -11.85 2.04 8.96
C GLU A 167 -10.37 2.40 9.06
N LEU A 168 -9.51 1.92 8.14
CA LEU A 168 -8.13 2.38 8.05
C LEU A 168 -8.08 3.87 7.75
N PHE A 169 -8.77 4.31 6.70
CA PHE A 169 -8.81 5.74 6.35
C PHE A 169 -9.40 6.58 7.49
N ARG A 170 -10.44 6.07 8.16
CA ARG A 170 -10.96 6.71 9.38
C ARG A 170 -9.92 6.78 10.50
N ALA A 171 -9.14 5.72 10.73
CA ALA A 171 -8.08 5.69 11.72
C ALA A 171 -6.97 6.71 11.40
N LEU A 172 -6.65 6.95 10.12
CA LEU A 172 -5.65 7.94 9.72
C LEU A 172 -6.06 9.37 10.08
N ASP A 173 -7.35 9.65 10.20
CA ASP A 173 -7.91 10.96 10.54
C ASP A 173 -8.43 11.04 11.99
N ASP A 174 -8.43 9.92 12.73
CA ASP A 174 -8.98 9.82 14.08
C ASP A 174 -8.12 10.62 15.07
N SER A 175 -8.69 11.68 15.65
CA SER A 175 -8.01 12.52 16.64
C SER A 175 -7.96 11.89 18.03
N ALA A 176 -8.70 10.81 18.29
CA ALA A 176 -8.64 10.07 19.55
C ALA A 176 -7.43 9.13 19.62
N LEU A 177 -6.78 8.84 18.48
CA LEU A 177 -5.52 8.12 18.45
C LEU A 177 -4.37 9.05 18.83
N ASP A 178 -3.39 8.50 19.55
CA ASP A 178 -2.13 9.17 19.77
C ASP A 178 -1.50 9.62 18.42
N PRO A 179 -1.08 10.89 18.27
CA PRO A 179 -0.59 11.41 16.98
C PRO A 179 0.60 10.65 16.42
N GLN A 180 1.52 10.19 17.27
CA GLN A 180 2.69 9.41 16.85
C GLN A 180 2.26 8.00 16.40
N TRP A 181 1.34 7.38 17.14
CA TRP A 181 0.79 6.08 16.77
C TRP A 181 0.04 6.14 15.43
N ARG A 182 -0.80 7.16 15.23
CA ARG A 182 -1.48 7.42 13.96
C ARG A 182 -0.49 7.60 12.80
N ALA A 183 0.61 8.33 13.02
CA ALA A 183 1.67 8.45 12.03
C ALA A 183 2.37 7.11 11.73
N GLN A 184 2.55 6.24 12.73
CA GLN A 184 3.09 4.89 12.52
C GLN A 184 2.14 3.99 11.73
N ILE A 185 0.84 4.02 12.02
CA ILE A 185 -0.19 3.31 11.24
C ILE A 185 -0.15 3.76 9.79
N ARG A 186 -0.09 5.08 9.55
CA ARG A 186 0.03 5.67 8.21
C ARG A 186 1.26 5.17 7.47
N ARG A 187 2.43 5.19 8.11
CA ARG A 187 3.69 4.71 7.52
C ARG A 187 3.63 3.23 7.19
N ALA A 188 3.12 2.40 8.10
CA ALA A 188 2.98 0.97 7.88
C ALA A 188 2.02 0.65 6.72
N ALA A 189 0.87 1.35 6.65
CA ALA A 189 -0.06 1.23 5.52
C ALA A 189 0.61 1.61 4.19
N GLY A 190 1.38 2.70 4.17
CA GLY A 190 2.14 3.11 3.00
C GLY A 190 3.21 2.08 2.58
N LEU A 191 3.91 1.46 3.54
CA LEU A 191 4.89 0.40 3.27
C LEU A 191 4.23 -0.85 2.67
N ILE A 192 3.09 -1.27 3.21
CA ILE A 192 2.31 -2.40 2.65
C ILE A 192 1.83 -2.06 1.24
N GLY A 193 1.32 -0.84 1.01
CA GLY A 193 0.95 -0.38 -0.33
C GLY A 193 2.10 -0.45 -1.33
N ARG A 194 3.31 -0.02 -0.93
CA ARG A 194 4.53 -0.15 -1.76
C ARG A 194 4.87 -1.62 -2.04
N SER A 195 4.79 -2.47 -1.02
CA SER A 195 5.03 -3.92 -1.16
C SER A 195 4.15 -4.55 -2.22
N LEU A 196 2.87 -4.21 -2.22
CA LEU A 196 1.93 -4.73 -3.20
C LEU A 196 2.27 -4.20 -4.60
N MET A 197 2.78 -2.97 -4.70
CA MET A 197 3.03 -2.29 -5.96
C MET A 197 4.37 -2.64 -6.64
N THR A 198 5.32 -3.26 -5.94
CA THR A 198 6.59 -3.68 -6.54
C THR A 198 6.57 -5.11 -7.07
N SER A 199 7.37 -5.33 -8.12
CA SER A 199 7.74 -6.64 -8.65
C SER A 199 9.07 -7.17 -8.09
N GLU A 200 9.84 -6.36 -7.37
CA GLU A 200 11.11 -6.78 -6.78
C GLU A 200 10.84 -7.54 -5.47
N ARG A 201 11.25 -8.81 -5.41
CA ARG A 201 10.92 -9.72 -4.31
C ARG A 201 11.48 -9.25 -2.97
N ALA A 202 12.74 -8.81 -2.98
CA ALA A 202 13.43 -8.27 -1.81
C ALA A 202 12.72 -7.03 -1.25
N ASP A 203 12.38 -6.08 -2.11
CA ASP A 203 11.69 -4.85 -1.70
C ASP A 203 10.30 -5.15 -1.13
N ALA A 204 9.53 -6.02 -1.78
CA ALA A 204 8.22 -6.43 -1.29
C ALA A 204 8.31 -7.02 0.12
N PHE A 205 9.21 -7.98 0.29
CA PHE A 205 9.45 -8.61 1.59
C PHE A 205 9.86 -7.61 2.66
N LEU A 206 10.88 -6.78 2.37
CA LEU A 206 11.41 -5.84 3.35
C LEU A 206 10.38 -4.78 3.74
N TRP A 207 9.58 -4.27 2.81
CA TRP A 207 8.52 -3.32 3.16
C TRP A 207 7.43 -3.95 4.01
N ASN A 208 7.06 -5.22 3.80
CA ASN A 208 6.13 -5.94 4.68
C ASN A 208 6.69 -6.08 6.09
N VAL A 209 7.96 -6.51 6.21
CA VAL A 209 8.59 -6.67 7.53
C VAL A 209 8.77 -5.32 8.23
N PHE A 210 9.16 -4.26 7.52
CA PHE A 210 9.24 -2.92 8.10
C PHE A 210 7.86 -2.37 8.51
N ALA A 211 6.80 -2.72 7.79
CA ALA A 211 5.44 -2.39 8.22
C ALA A 211 5.08 -3.11 9.53
N LEU A 212 5.40 -4.40 9.63
CA LEU A 212 5.21 -5.18 10.85
C LEU A 212 6.03 -4.62 12.03
N GLU A 213 7.31 -4.32 11.83
CA GLU A 213 8.15 -3.66 12.85
C GLU A 213 7.53 -2.32 13.28
N THR A 214 7.13 -1.48 12.31
CA THR A 214 6.48 -0.19 12.59
C THR A 214 5.21 -0.34 13.44
N LEU A 215 4.39 -1.37 13.17
CA LEU A 215 3.15 -1.63 13.91
C LEU A 215 3.37 -2.34 15.24
N LEU A 216 4.36 -3.22 15.36
CA LEU A 216 4.48 -4.15 16.48
C LEU A 216 5.64 -3.86 17.43
N THR A 217 6.60 -2.98 17.08
CA THR A 217 7.73 -2.65 17.96
C THR A 217 7.80 -1.17 18.31
N ARG A 218 8.27 -0.86 19.52
CA ARG A 218 8.48 0.52 19.96
C ARG A 218 9.66 1.13 19.20
N PRO A 219 9.69 2.46 19.00
CA PRO A 219 10.86 3.13 18.45
C PRO A 219 12.14 2.76 19.23
N GLY A 220 13.19 2.34 18.52
CA GLY A 220 14.47 1.94 19.12
C GLY A 220 14.49 0.56 19.78
N GLU A 221 13.36 -0.15 19.81
CA GLU A 221 13.31 -1.52 20.31
C GLU A 221 14.01 -2.49 19.36
N ARG A 222 14.83 -3.40 19.92
CA ARG A 222 15.43 -4.48 19.11
C ARG A 222 14.35 -5.47 18.71
N ASN A 223 14.14 -5.63 17.41
CA ASN A 223 13.00 -6.36 16.86
C ASN A 223 12.99 -7.85 17.23
N GLY A 224 14.15 -8.52 17.17
CA GLY A 224 14.42 -9.87 17.71
C GLY A 224 13.24 -10.85 17.75
N ARG A 225 13.16 -11.62 18.84
CA ARG A 225 12.02 -12.53 19.11
C ARG A 225 10.70 -11.79 19.35
N ARG A 226 10.76 -10.53 19.77
CA ARG A 226 9.58 -9.74 20.17
C ARG A 226 8.62 -9.52 19.01
N LEU A 227 9.12 -9.31 17.81
CA LEU A 227 8.27 -9.17 16.62
C LEU A 227 7.43 -10.44 16.41
N SER A 228 8.07 -11.61 16.36
CA SER A 228 7.40 -12.90 16.19
C SER A 228 6.42 -13.18 17.33
N ASP A 229 6.81 -12.91 18.58
CA ASP A 229 5.93 -13.06 19.75
C ASP A 229 4.70 -12.16 19.70
N ARG A 230 4.80 -10.94 19.16
CA ARG A 230 3.68 -10.01 19.03
C ARG A 230 2.79 -10.32 17.84
N ILE A 231 3.34 -10.85 16.74
CA ILE A 231 2.53 -11.43 15.67
C ILE A 231 1.71 -12.59 16.24
N ALA A 232 2.33 -13.48 17.01
CA ALA A 232 1.63 -14.57 17.70
C ALA A 232 0.63 -14.06 18.76
N GLY A 233 0.94 -12.99 19.48
CA GLY A 233 0.02 -12.35 20.43
C GLY A 233 -1.25 -11.84 19.73
N LEU A 234 -1.12 -11.18 18.59
CA LEU A 234 -2.26 -10.61 17.85
C LEU A 234 -3.04 -11.66 17.06
N LEU A 235 -2.34 -12.51 16.31
CA LEU A 235 -2.91 -13.40 15.28
C LEU A 235 -2.92 -14.87 15.70
N GLY A 236 -2.32 -15.20 16.84
CA GLY A 236 -2.10 -16.59 17.28
C GLY A 236 -3.36 -17.42 17.49
N TRP A 237 -4.49 -16.81 17.86
CA TRP A 237 -5.76 -17.52 17.98
C TRP A 237 -6.15 -18.19 16.66
N TYR A 238 -6.03 -17.46 15.54
CA TYR A 238 -6.34 -17.98 14.21
C TYR A 238 -5.25 -18.95 13.74
N LEU A 239 -3.99 -18.57 13.96
CA LEU A 239 -2.84 -19.35 13.48
C LEU A 239 -2.70 -20.70 14.18
N ALA A 240 -3.02 -20.79 15.47
CA ALA A 240 -2.95 -22.05 16.21
C ALA A 240 -3.87 -23.12 15.61
N ASP A 241 -5.07 -22.71 15.17
CA ASP A 241 -6.06 -23.63 14.61
C ASP A 241 -5.86 -23.89 13.11
N ASN A 242 -5.34 -22.91 12.35
CA ASN A 242 -5.33 -22.95 10.89
C ASN A 242 -3.93 -23.11 10.26
N ARG A 243 -2.85 -22.94 11.04
CA ARG A 243 -1.46 -23.03 10.54
C ARG A 243 -0.55 -23.72 11.56
N PRO A 244 -0.59 -25.06 11.64
CA PRO A 244 0.34 -25.82 12.47
C PRO A 244 1.79 -25.43 12.15
N GLY A 245 2.58 -25.12 13.19
CA GLY A 245 3.98 -24.72 13.02
C GLY A 245 4.23 -23.25 12.72
N TYR A 246 3.21 -22.37 12.75
CA TYR A 246 3.37 -20.94 12.46
C TYR A 246 4.47 -20.26 13.30
N GLU A 247 4.75 -20.71 14.52
CA GLU A 247 5.81 -20.13 15.35
C GLU A 247 7.20 -20.30 14.73
N SER A 248 7.45 -21.44 14.07
CA SER A 248 8.70 -21.67 13.32
C SER A 248 8.75 -20.74 12.11
N GLU A 249 7.64 -20.61 11.38
CA GLU A 249 7.57 -19.74 10.19
C GLU A 249 7.81 -18.27 10.55
N LEU A 250 7.28 -17.80 11.68
CA LEU A 250 7.55 -16.45 12.18
C LEU A 250 9.02 -16.26 12.62
N THR A 251 9.67 -17.32 13.07
CA THR A 251 11.11 -17.30 13.41
C THR A 251 11.94 -17.25 12.13
N ASP A 252 11.57 -18.05 11.12
CA ASP A 252 12.24 -18.08 9.82
C ASP A 252 12.07 -16.76 9.06
N LEU A 253 10.89 -16.14 9.08
CA LEU A 253 10.68 -14.81 8.52
C LEU A 253 11.65 -13.77 9.09
N PHE A 254 11.85 -13.80 10.41
CA PHE A 254 12.78 -12.88 11.06
C PHE A 254 14.23 -13.18 10.66
N ARG A 255 14.62 -14.45 10.61
CA ARG A 255 15.94 -14.88 10.13
C ARG A 255 16.21 -14.40 8.70
N ILE A 256 15.28 -14.65 7.78
CA ILE A 256 15.39 -14.22 6.37
C ILE A 256 15.55 -12.70 6.28
N ARG A 257 14.84 -11.92 7.12
CA ARG A 257 15.04 -10.47 7.19
C ARG A 257 16.42 -10.10 7.71
N CYS A 258 16.96 -10.80 8.71
CA CYS A 258 18.33 -10.56 9.17
C CYS A 258 19.35 -10.84 8.05
N ASP A 259 19.26 -12.00 7.41
CA ASP A 259 20.12 -12.41 6.30
C ASP A 259 20.07 -11.36 5.15
N ALA A 260 18.87 -10.92 4.77
CA ALA A 260 18.67 -9.93 3.72
C ALA A 260 19.24 -8.53 4.07
N VAL A 261 19.04 -8.05 5.30
CA VAL A 261 19.42 -6.68 5.70
C VAL A 261 20.90 -6.58 6.07
N HIS A 262 21.47 -7.61 6.69
CA HIS A 262 22.83 -7.57 7.22
C HIS A 262 23.85 -8.20 6.28
N ASP A 263 23.47 -9.27 5.59
CA ASP A 263 24.39 -10.05 4.75
C ASP A 263 24.06 -9.92 3.24
N ALA A 264 22.99 -9.19 2.90
CA ALA A 264 22.45 -9.11 1.53
C ALA A 264 22.19 -10.49 0.92
N ASP A 265 21.88 -11.49 1.77
CA ASP A 265 21.57 -12.85 1.34
C ASP A 265 20.07 -13.03 1.15
N TYR A 266 19.68 -13.27 -0.11
CA TYR A 266 18.30 -13.50 -0.52
C TYR A 266 18.02 -14.96 -0.91
N SER A 267 18.96 -15.87 -0.67
CA SER A 267 18.86 -17.28 -1.08
C SER A 267 17.63 -17.99 -0.52
N ASN A 268 17.22 -17.63 0.70
CA ASN A 268 16.05 -18.18 1.39
C ASN A 268 14.77 -17.38 1.14
N LEU A 269 14.83 -16.25 0.43
CA LEU A 269 13.67 -15.40 0.19
C LEU A 269 12.88 -15.94 -1.00
N THR A 270 11.84 -16.73 -0.75
CA THR A 270 10.96 -17.27 -1.79
C THR A 270 9.72 -16.38 -2.01
N THR A 271 9.01 -16.58 -3.12
CA THR A 271 7.69 -15.95 -3.35
C THR A 271 6.70 -16.27 -2.25
N GLU A 272 6.71 -17.50 -1.74
CA GLU A 272 5.84 -17.92 -0.63
C GLU A 272 6.14 -17.14 0.66
N VAL A 273 7.41 -16.87 0.95
CA VAL A 273 7.82 -16.01 2.06
C VAL A 273 7.28 -14.59 1.91
N VAL A 274 7.29 -14.03 0.69
CA VAL A 274 6.68 -12.72 0.42
C VAL A 274 5.18 -12.75 0.67
N LEU A 275 4.46 -13.72 0.09
CA LEU A 275 3.01 -13.85 0.24
C LEU A 275 2.61 -14.07 1.70
N LEU A 276 3.39 -14.83 2.46
CA LEU A 276 3.17 -15.01 3.89
C LEU A 276 3.38 -13.70 4.66
N SER A 277 4.44 -12.94 4.33
CA SER A 277 4.67 -11.62 4.92
C SER A 277 3.57 -10.60 4.58
N ASP A 278 2.98 -10.67 3.37
CA ASP A 278 1.79 -9.88 3.01
C ASP A 278 0.64 -10.20 3.97
N LEU A 279 0.32 -11.48 4.15
CA LEU A 279 -0.77 -11.92 5.02
C LEU A 279 -0.60 -11.39 6.44
N TYR A 280 0.59 -11.51 7.02
CA TYR A 280 0.84 -11.00 8.37
C TYR A 280 0.75 -9.48 8.45
N ALA A 281 1.34 -8.74 7.50
CA ALA A 281 1.33 -7.28 7.52
C ALA A 281 -0.08 -6.72 7.32
N VAL A 282 -0.83 -7.24 6.35
CA VAL A 282 -2.20 -6.83 6.03
C VAL A 282 -3.15 -7.14 7.18
N ASN A 283 -3.10 -8.35 7.73
CA ASN A 283 -3.97 -8.71 8.86
C ASN A 283 -3.61 -7.95 10.13
N THR A 284 -2.33 -7.66 10.38
CA THR A 284 -1.92 -6.80 11.49
C THR A 284 -2.51 -5.39 11.33
N LEU A 285 -2.31 -4.77 10.17
CA LEU A 285 -2.83 -3.42 9.89
C LEU A 285 -4.35 -3.37 10.02
N ARG A 286 -5.06 -4.35 9.45
CA ARG A 286 -6.53 -4.43 9.54
C ARG A 286 -6.99 -4.43 10.99
N ASN A 287 -6.43 -5.31 11.81
CA ASN A 287 -6.87 -5.44 13.19
C ASN A 287 -6.55 -4.17 14.01
N VAL A 288 -5.42 -3.51 13.72
CA VAL A 288 -5.12 -2.19 14.30
C VAL A 288 -6.18 -1.14 13.92
N ALA A 289 -6.55 -1.07 12.64
CA ALA A 289 -7.52 -0.10 12.13
C ALA A 289 -8.96 -0.34 12.64
N VAL A 290 -9.42 -1.60 12.60
CA VAL A 290 -10.77 -1.97 13.03
C VAL A 290 -10.97 -1.73 14.53
N HIS A 291 -9.96 -2.03 15.33
CA HIS A 291 -10.02 -1.93 16.80
C HIS A 291 -9.31 -0.69 17.35
N ARG A 292 -9.19 0.38 16.56
CA ARG A 292 -8.51 1.63 16.93
C ARG A 292 -9.00 2.24 18.26
N ALA A 293 -10.26 2.03 18.61
CA ALA A 293 -10.83 2.51 19.88
C ALA A 293 -10.21 1.82 21.11
N ARG A 294 -9.74 0.57 20.95
CA ARG A 294 -8.99 -0.21 21.94
C ARG A 294 -7.49 0.08 21.85
N PHE A 295 -6.97 0.20 20.64
CA PHE A 295 -5.54 0.41 20.37
C PHE A 295 -5.20 1.91 20.22
N ARG A 296 -5.55 2.70 21.24
CA ARG A 296 -5.43 4.17 21.18
C ARG A 296 -4.01 4.69 21.12
N SER A 297 -3.06 3.94 21.68
CA SER A 297 -1.64 4.27 21.68
C SER A 297 -0.79 3.04 21.35
N LYS A 298 0.44 3.31 20.90
CA LYS A 298 1.44 2.28 20.62
C LYS A 298 1.75 1.43 21.85
N ASP A 299 1.92 2.06 23.00
CA ASP A 299 2.31 1.36 24.23
C ASP A 299 1.21 0.44 24.72
N THR A 300 -0.03 0.92 24.77
CA THR A 300 -1.19 0.09 25.14
C THR A 300 -1.34 -1.09 24.19
N PHE A 301 -1.17 -0.87 22.88
CA PHE A 301 -1.22 -1.95 21.90
C PHE A 301 -0.15 -3.02 22.18
N VAL A 302 1.12 -2.61 22.32
CA VAL A 302 2.24 -3.53 22.55
C VAL A 302 2.09 -4.30 23.87
N GLU A 303 1.69 -3.64 24.95
CA GLU A 303 1.48 -4.28 26.26
C GLU A 303 0.39 -5.35 26.21
N LEU A 304 -0.70 -5.08 25.49
CA LEU A 304 -1.76 -6.06 25.27
C LEU A 304 -1.24 -7.29 24.52
N LEU A 305 -0.47 -7.10 23.44
CA LEU A 305 0.09 -8.22 22.68
C LEU A 305 1.04 -9.07 23.51
N ASP A 306 1.92 -8.42 24.29
CA ASP A 306 2.86 -9.09 25.20
C ASP A 306 2.10 -9.85 26.31
N SER A 307 0.93 -9.34 26.75
CA SER A 307 0.05 -10.03 27.69
C SER A 307 -0.62 -11.25 27.08
N TRP A 308 -1.26 -11.11 25.92
CA TRP A 308 -1.94 -12.21 25.22
C TRP A 308 -0.98 -13.34 24.87
N ARG A 309 0.23 -13.00 24.42
CA ARG A 309 1.27 -13.98 24.14
C ARG A 309 1.68 -14.78 25.38
N ARG A 310 1.87 -14.11 26.52
CA ARG A 310 2.27 -14.77 27.79
C ARG A 310 1.19 -15.66 28.35
N ALA A 311 -0.06 -15.19 28.35
CA ALA A 311 -1.17 -15.95 28.90
C ALA A 311 -1.60 -17.11 27.98
N ARG A 312 -1.32 -17.01 26.66
CA ARG A 312 -1.98 -17.82 25.62
C ARG A 312 -3.51 -17.73 25.71
N GLU A 313 -3.98 -16.59 26.19
CA GLU A 313 -5.39 -16.24 26.32
C GLU A 313 -5.65 -15.04 25.40
N TRP A 314 -6.25 -15.32 24.26
CA TRP A 314 -6.67 -14.30 23.31
C TRP A 314 -7.99 -13.67 23.76
N PRO A 315 -8.20 -12.37 23.47
CA PRO A 315 -9.40 -11.67 23.90
C PRO A 315 -10.63 -12.33 23.29
N THR A 316 -11.61 -12.68 24.12
CA THR A 316 -12.93 -13.13 23.66
C THR A 316 -13.88 -11.96 23.39
N ASP A 317 -13.52 -10.76 23.86
CA ASP A 317 -14.28 -9.52 23.72
C ASP A 317 -13.90 -8.71 22.47
N ILE A 318 -12.92 -9.16 21.69
CA ILE A 318 -12.46 -8.51 20.47
C ILE A 318 -12.50 -9.52 19.32
N GLU A 319 -13.27 -9.21 18.29
CA GLU A 319 -13.25 -9.97 17.04
C GLU A 319 -12.01 -9.61 16.23
N ILE A 320 -10.87 -10.23 16.55
CA ILE A 320 -9.72 -10.22 15.66
C ILE A 320 -10.13 -10.99 14.40
N GLY A 321 -9.89 -10.44 13.21
CA GLY A 321 -10.24 -11.09 11.95
C GLY A 321 -9.01 -11.49 11.15
N TRP A 322 -9.21 -12.46 10.27
CA TRP A 322 -8.21 -12.93 9.31
C TRP A 322 -8.73 -12.84 7.87
N ILE A 323 -7.85 -12.50 6.95
CA ILE A 323 -8.09 -12.41 5.52
C ILE A 323 -7.02 -13.22 4.78
N GLY A 324 -7.47 -13.94 3.76
CA GLY A 324 -6.61 -14.74 2.90
C GLY A 324 -6.47 -16.16 3.42
N ARG A 325 -5.62 -16.92 2.75
CA ARG A 325 -5.44 -18.36 2.97
C ARG A 325 -3.95 -18.71 2.85
N PHE A 326 -3.53 -19.79 3.50
CA PHE A 326 -2.13 -20.23 3.48
C PHE A 326 -1.80 -21.18 2.32
N ASP A 327 -2.82 -21.74 1.66
CA ASP A 327 -2.70 -22.59 0.48
C ASP A 327 -2.58 -21.73 -0.79
N PHE A 328 -1.41 -21.10 -0.97
CA PHE A 328 -1.11 -20.36 -2.20
C PHE A 328 -1.16 -21.31 -3.39
N SER A 329 -1.92 -20.93 -4.42
CA SER A 329 -1.99 -21.66 -5.69
C SER A 329 -0.65 -21.62 -6.42
N ASP A 330 -0.43 -22.55 -7.35
CA ASP A 330 0.79 -22.55 -8.17
C ASP A 330 0.95 -21.26 -8.97
N ARG A 331 -0.17 -20.63 -9.37
CA ARG A 331 -0.17 -19.31 -10.00
C ARG A 331 0.37 -18.21 -9.08
N GLU A 332 0.05 -18.26 -7.79
CA GLU A 332 0.56 -17.32 -6.79
C GLU A 332 2.03 -17.60 -6.47
N ARG A 333 2.44 -18.87 -6.38
CA ARG A 333 3.85 -19.24 -6.17
C ARG A 333 4.74 -18.91 -7.36
N ALA A 334 4.18 -18.96 -8.58
CA ALA A 334 4.84 -18.59 -9.82
C ALA A 334 4.75 -17.09 -10.13
N LEU A 335 4.39 -16.24 -9.15
CA LEU A 335 4.46 -14.80 -9.32
C LEU A 335 5.86 -14.38 -9.80
N PRO A 336 5.95 -13.47 -10.78
CA PRO A 336 7.21 -12.92 -11.24
C PRO A 336 7.73 -11.89 -10.24
N LEU A 337 8.00 -12.33 -9.01
CA LEU A 337 8.75 -11.57 -8.01
C LEU A 337 10.22 -11.91 -8.22
N TRP A 338 10.94 -10.99 -8.85
CA TRP A 338 12.31 -11.21 -9.30
C TRP A 338 13.29 -11.15 -8.12
#